data_AF-A0A7S3RNW3-F1
#
_entry.id   AF-A0A7S3RNW3-F1
#
_cell.length_a   1.000
_cell.length_b   1.000
_cell.length_c   1.000
_cell.angle_alpha   90.00
_cell.angle_beta   90.00
_cell.angle_gamma   90.00
#
_symmetry.space_group_name_H-M   'P 1'
#
loop_
_entity.id
_entity.type
_entity.pdbx_description
1 polymer ?
#
loop_
_entity_poly.entity_id
_entity_poly.type
_entity_poly.pdbx_seq_one_letter_code
_entity_poly.pdbx_strand_id
1 'polypeptide(L)'
;ETPPRHPVRRVLLPSQPPFPPPLHRLFMLAATSLLALGANRAEISTGNLRSDSGKFDNLKASWEKSLSLGDIKSTLRASYDYNANREFLKEVSLSGGLVEAASADDVGVDYELKRDFSTRQTDVKLTASLGDSKLNANYDTENQLREVGVSSKLELGDQTVNIEPSWLVKAKSARVKLMSALNNGKDKLSAQFDYDVDQQEVGGIEVSLDRQLEEGKVLHASYKPDKSDLELSLEDSTFESGATWTATANVPLEGDAGGILDNARVTLKRSWAWQ
;
A
#
# COMPACT_ATOMS: atom_id res chain seq x y z
N GLU A 1 42.69 -13.76 68.69
CA GLU A 1 42.59 -12.83 67.55
C GLU A 1 41.34 -13.18 66.77
N THR A 2 40.40 -12.25 66.69
CA THR A 2 39.06 -12.45 66.11
C THR A 2 39.06 -11.84 64.70
N PRO A 3 38.66 -12.55 63.64
CA PRO A 3 38.68 -11.98 62.30
C PRO A 3 37.54 -10.95 62.11
N PRO A 4 37.73 -9.92 61.27
CA PRO A 4 36.69 -8.91 61.06
C PRO A 4 35.52 -9.48 60.24
N ARG A 5 34.30 -9.22 60.71
CA ARG A 5 33.06 -9.50 59.98
C ARG A 5 32.87 -8.46 58.88
N HIS A 6 32.87 -8.88 57.62
CA HIS A 6 32.40 -8.04 56.51
C HIS A 6 30.88 -7.84 56.59
N PRO A 7 30.36 -6.62 56.39
CA PRO A 7 28.92 -6.41 56.29
C PRO A 7 28.40 -6.90 54.94
N VAL A 8 27.47 -7.86 54.97
CA VAL A 8 26.70 -8.31 53.82
C VAL A 8 25.75 -7.19 53.40
N ARG A 9 26.02 -6.55 52.25
CA ARG A 9 25.13 -5.55 51.66
C ARG A 9 23.96 -6.29 51.01
N ARG A 10 22.80 -6.29 51.67
CA ARG A 10 21.53 -6.77 51.12
C ARG A 10 21.07 -5.77 50.05
N VAL A 11 21.25 -6.10 48.77
CA VAL A 11 20.70 -5.33 47.64
C VAL A 11 19.21 -5.63 47.56
N LEU A 12 18.39 -4.67 48.01
CA LEU A 12 16.95 -4.65 47.76
C LEU A 12 16.72 -4.20 46.30
N LEU A 13 16.19 -5.10 45.47
CA LEU A 13 15.52 -4.75 44.22
C LEU A 13 14.17 -4.09 44.53
N PRO A 14 13.78 -3.04 43.78
CA PRO A 14 12.37 -2.80 43.52
C PRO A 14 12.04 -2.77 42.02
N SER A 15 11.20 -3.73 41.61
CA SER A 15 10.01 -3.63 40.76
C SER A 15 9.97 -2.74 39.50
N GLN A 16 10.03 -3.43 38.34
CA GLN A 16 9.19 -3.33 37.11
C GLN A 16 9.19 -2.06 36.22
N PRO A 17 8.93 -2.23 34.89
CA PRO A 17 9.38 -1.34 33.82
C PRO A 17 8.31 -0.34 33.36
N PRO A 18 8.72 0.76 32.72
CA PRO A 18 8.17 1.12 31.40
C PRO A 18 9.33 1.54 30.48
N PHE A 19 9.43 1.15 29.21
CA PHE A 19 8.60 1.55 28.08
C PHE A 19 8.96 0.64 26.89
N PRO A 20 8.01 0.27 26.01
CA PRO A 20 8.38 -0.19 24.68
C PRO A 20 8.94 0.98 23.85
N PRO A 21 9.95 0.76 22.98
CA PRO A 21 10.38 1.76 21.99
C PRO A 21 9.25 2.02 20.97
N PRO A 22 9.28 3.14 20.22
CA PRO A 22 8.10 3.69 19.57
C PRO A 22 7.58 2.74 18.49
N LEU A 23 6.27 2.55 18.49
CA LEU A 23 5.48 2.07 17.36
C LEU A 23 6.00 2.75 16.10
N HIS A 24 6.73 2.00 15.28
CA HIS A 24 6.95 2.38 13.90
C HIS A 24 5.57 2.40 13.28
N ARG A 25 5.01 3.61 13.15
CA ARG A 25 3.79 3.84 12.38
C ARG A 25 4.12 3.49 10.95
N LEU A 26 3.97 2.21 10.62
CA LEU A 26 3.88 1.75 9.25
C LEU A 26 2.56 2.35 8.74
N PHE A 27 2.67 3.55 8.16
CA PHE A 27 1.67 4.03 7.22
C PHE A 27 1.68 3.01 6.08
N MET A 28 0.87 1.96 6.21
CA MET A 28 0.38 1.23 5.06
C MET A 28 -0.41 2.26 4.27
N LEU A 29 0.25 2.89 3.31
CA LEU A 29 -0.39 3.48 2.15
C LEU A 29 -1.33 2.37 1.65
N ALA A 30 -2.63 2.56 1.83
CA ALA A 30 -3.59 1.82 1.05
C ALA A 30 -3.21 2.13 -0.39
N ALA A 31 -2.55 1.18 -1.04
CA ALA A 31 -2.47 1.18 -2.48
C ALA A 31 -3.90 0.88 -2.94
N THR A 32 -4.77 1.90 -2.86
CA THR A 32 -5.98 1.98 -3.67
C THR A 32 -5.53 1.53 -5.04
N SER A 33 -6.03 0.38 -5.50
CA SER A 33 -5.67 -0.16 -6.79
C SER A 33 -6.02 0.87 -7.82
N LEU A 34 -5.00 1.65 -8.17
CA LEU A 34 -5.01 2.66 -9.20
C LEU A 34 -5.32 1.91 -10.47
N LEU A 35 -6.60 1.92 -10.85
CA LEU A 35 -7.03 1.61 -12.21
C LEU A 35 -6.05 2.32 -13.14
N ALA A 36 -5.39 1.52 -13.99
CA ALA A 36 -4.31 1.89 -14.89
C ALA A 36 -4.20 3.41 -15.13
N LEU A 37 -3.47 4.10 -14.25
CA LEU A 37 -3.23 5.53 -14.42
C LEU A 37 -2.41 5.66 -15.69
N GLY A 38 -2.91 6.45 -16.65
CA GLY A 38 -2.17 6.79 -17.84
C GLY A 38 -0.74 7.20 -17.49
N ALA A 39 0.20 6.74 -18.30
CA ALA A 39 1.65 7.00 -18.27
C ALA A 39 2.04 8.40 -17.75
N ASN A 40 1.26 9.40 -18.13
CA ASN A 40 1.49 10.82 -17.93
C ASN A 40 0.29 11.42 -17.16
N ARG A 41 0.49 11.82 -15.89
CA ARG A 41 -0.62 12.27 -15.02
C ARG A 41 -0.18 13.24 -13.94
N ALA A 42 -1.03 14.22 -13.63
CA ALA A 42 -0.88 15.06 -12.45
C ALA A 42 -2.11 14.98 -11.58
N GLU A 43 -1.90 15.27 -10.31
CA GLU A 43 -2.96 15.48 -9.35
C GLU A 43 -2.62 16.64 -8.43
N ILE A 44 -3.65 17.41 -8.08
CA ILE A 44 -3.62 18.38 -7.00
C ILE A 44 -4.60 17.91 -5.94
N SER A 45 -4.22 18.06 -4.68
CA SER A 45 -5.03 17.69 -3.54
C SER A 45 -5.15 18.85 -2.55
N THR A 46 -6.24 18.80 -1.80
CA THR A 46 -6.55 19.75 -0.73
C THR A 46 -6.28 19.12 0.63
N GLY A 47 -5.99 19.99 1.61
CA GLY A 47 -5.92 19.62 3.02
C GLY A 47 -7.31 19.29 3.55
N ASN A 48 -7.47 19.20 4.88
CA ASN A 48 -8.78 18.90 5.43
C ASN A 48 -9.77 20.05 5.09
N LEU A 49 -10.79 19.75 4.29
CA LEU A 49 -11.83 20.70 3.93
C LEU A 49 -12.61 21.20 5.16
N ARG A 50 -12.67 20.40 6.24
CA ARG A 50 -13.41 20.73 7.45
C ARG A 50 -12.66 21.65 8.42
N SER A 51 -11.34 21.51 8.56
CA SER A 51 -10.54 22.28 9.53
C SER A 51 -9.56 23.27 8.91
N ASP A 52 -9.07 22.98 7.70
CA ASP A 52 -7.91 23.68 7.13
C ASP A 52 -8.31 24.62 5.98
N SER A 53 -9.61 24.94 5.85
CA SER A 53 -10.18 25.77 4.78
C SER A 53 -9.88 25.25 3.35
N GLY A 54 -9.59 23.95 3.22
CA GLY A 54 -9.29 23.32 1.93
C GLY A 54 -8.07 23.89 1.21
N LYS A 55 -7.07 24.34 1.97
CA LYS A 55 -5.78 24.80 1.41
C LYS A 55 -5.16 23.74 0.51
N PHE A 56 -4.33 24.19 -0.43
CA PHE A 56 -3.44 23.31 -1.17
C PHE A 56 -2.68 22.40 -0.20
N ASP A 57 -2.70 21.09 -0.48
CA ASP A 57 -1.96 20.09 0.28
C ASP A 57 -0.78 19.58 -0.53
N ASN A 58 -1.04 19.00 -1.70
CA ASN A 58 0.02 18.38 -2.50
C ASN A 58 -0.22 18.52 -3.99
N LEU A 59 0.87 18.52 -4.74
CA LEU A 59 0.94 18.38 -6.19
C LEU A 59 1.80 17.14 -6.49
N LYS A 60 1.25 16.21 -7.26
CA LYS A 60 2.03 15.10 -7.80
C LYS A 60 1.94 15.08 -9.31
N ALA A 61 3.01 14.61 -9.93
CA ALA A 61 3.09 14.43 -11.36
C ALA A 61 3.86 13.14 -11.66
N SER A 62 3.49 12.43 -12.72
CA SER A 62 4.24 11.29 -13.21
C SER A 62 4.34 11.33 -14.72
N TRP A 63 5.48 10.91 -15.24
CA TRP A 63 5.76 10.79 -16.66
C TRP A 63 6.28 9.39 -16.92
N GLU A 64 5.92 8.85 -18.07
CA GLU A 64 6.36 7.52 -18.45
C GLU A 64 6.72 7.48 -19.93
N LYS A 65 7.75 6.68 -20.24
CA LYS A 65 8.23 6.45 -21.58
C LYS A 65 8.67 5.01 -21.74
N SER A 66 8.12 4.35 -22.75
CA SER A 66 8.63 3.06 -23.21
C SER A 66 10.01 3.25 -23.87
N LEU A 67 10.93 2.36 -23.53
CA LEU A 67 12.31 2.30 -24.00
C LEU A 67 12.57 0.91 -24.56
N SER A 68 13.30 0.85 -25.67
CA SER A 68 13.86 -0.41 -26.17
C SER A 68 15.36 -0.43 -25.86
N LEU A 69 15.77 -1.37 -25.02
CA LEU A 69 17.16 -1.59 -24.62
C LEU A 69 17.63 -2.91 -25.25
N GLY A 70 18.06 -2.86 -26.51
CA GLY A 70 18.27 -4.07 -27.30
C GLY A 70 16.94 -4.80 -27.50
N ASP A 71 16.90 -6.09 -27.13
CA ASP A 71 15.71 -6.92 -27.23
C ASP A 71 14.74 -6.74 -26.04
N ILE A 72 15.16 -6.04 -24.98
CA ILE A 72 14.36 -5.81 -23.78
C ILE A 72 13.51 -4.55 -23.95
N LYS A 73 12.19 -4.72 -23.96
CA LYS A 73 11.23 -3.61 -23.85
C LYS A 73 11.06 -3.25 -22.39
N SER A 74 11.37 -2.00 -22.06
CA SER A 74 11.26 -1.47 -20.71
C SER A 74 10.41 -0.21 -20.69
N THR A 75 9.94 0.16 -19.52
CA THR A 75 9.16 1.35 -19.26
C THR A 75 9.84 2.12 -18.15
N LEU A 76 10.33 3.32 -18.48
CA LEU A 76 10.87 4.27 -17.53
C LEU A 76 9.74 5.18 -17.06
N ARG A 77 9.53 5.25 -15.75
CA ARG A 77 8.60 6.18 -15.13
C ARG A 77 9.35 7.09 -14.17
N ALA A 78 9.06 8.37 -14.20
CA ALA A 78 9.50 9.34 -13.22
C ALA A 78 8.28 9.89 -12.48
N SER A 79 8.41 10.19 -11.20
CA SER A 79 7.36 10.84 -10.42
C SER A 79 7.91 11.97 -9.56
N TYR A 80 7.08 13.00 -9.43
CA TYR A 80 7.24 14.13 -8.56
C TYR A 80 6.12 14.13 -7.53
N ASP A 81 6.45 14.49 -6.30
CA ASP A 81 5.52 14.66 -5.20
C ASP A 81 6.04 15.81 -4.35
N TYR A 82 5.31 16.93 -4.35
CA TYR A 82 5.72 18.17 -3.70
C TYR A 82 5.97 17.98 -2.20
N ASN A 83 5.14 17.18 -1.52
CA ASN A 83 5.28 16.93 -0.08
C ASN A 83 6.41 15.94 0.23
N ALA A 84 6.68 14.97 -0.65
CA ALA A 84 7.73 13.97 -0.40
C ALA A 84 9.13 14.49 -0.78
N ASN A 85 9.28 15.20 -1.90
CA ASN A 85 10.55 15.77 -2.34
C ASN A 85 10.34 17.06 -3.12
N ARG A 86 10.23 18.18 -2.41
CA ARG A 86 9.85 19.47 -3.01
C ARG A 86 10.76 19.94 -4.13
N GLU A 87 12.07 19.72 -3.99
CA GLU A 87 13.10 20.30 -4.87
C GLU A 87 13.52 19.38 -6.03
N PHE A 88 13.10 18.10 -6.03
CA PHE A 88 13.54 17.12 -7.03
C PHE A 88 12.48 16.04 -7.26
N LEU A 89 12.74 15.10 -8.17
CA LEU A 89 11.88 13.92 -8.35
C LEU A 89 11.74 13.16 -7.03
N LYS A 90 10.54 12.63 -6.77
CA LYS A 90 10.32 11.68 -5.68
C LYS A 90 10.98 10.35 -6.03
N GLU A 91 10.63 9.79 -7.19
CA GLU A 91 11.01 8.44 -7.58
C GLU A 91 11.25 8.33 -9.08
N VAL A 92 12.18 7.46 -9.47
CA VAL A 92 12.28 6.93 -10.83
C VAL A 92 12.19 5.41 -10.78
N SER A 93 11.42 4.82 -11.69
CA SER A 93 11.31 3.38 -11.85
C SER A 93 11.58 2.92 -13.28
N LEU A 94 12.18 1.75 -13.41
CA LEU A 94 12.39 1.04 -14.67
C LEU A 94 11.80 -0.35 -14.54
N SER A 95 10.84 -0.69 -15.40
CA SER A 95 10.18 -2.00 -15.40
C SER A 95 10.16 -2.61 -16.78
N GLY A 96 10.09 -3.94 -16.89
CA GLY A 96 10.02 -4.62 -18.18
C GLY A 96 10.07 -6.14 -18.05
N GLY A 97 9.98 -6.82 -19.19
CA GLY A 97 10.12 -8.27 -19.28
C GLY A 97 11.58 -8.67 -19.53
N LEU A 98 12.17 -9.47 -18.64
CA LEU A 98 13.48 -10.11 -18.84
C LEU A 98 13.36 -11.37 -19.71
N VAL A 99 12.28 -12.13 -19.52
CA VAL A 99 11.97 -13.36 -20.26
C VAL A 99 10.51 -13.30 -20.66
N GLU A 100 10.23 -13.34 -21.95
CA GLU A 100 8.88 -13.39 -22.50
C GLU A 100 8.43 -14.86 -22.57
N ALA A 101 7.30 -15.17 -21.94
CA ALA A 101 6.68 -16.49 -22.05
C ALA A 101 6.11 -16.65 -23.47
N ALA A 102 6.53 -17.68 -24.20
CA ALA A 102 6.01 -17.94 -25.56
C ALA A 102 4.65 -18.66 -25.54
N SER A 103 4.31 -19.29 -24.41
CA SER A 103 3.05 -20.01 -24.17
C SER A 103 2.68 -19.97 -22.68
N ALA A 104 1.48 -20.44 -22.33
CA ALA A 104 1.02 -20.48 -20.94
C ALA A 104 1.82 -21.44 -20.04
N ASP A 105 2.52 -22.40 -20.65
CA ASP A 105 3.36 -23.39 -19.97
C ASP A 105 4.81 -22.90 -19.80
N ASP A 106 5.17 -21.76 -20.40
CA ASP A 106 6.48 -21.15 -20.27
C ASP A 106 6.52 -20.15 -19.11
N VAL A 107 7.69 -20.04 -18.48
CA VAL A 107 7.91 -19.07 -17.41
C VAL A 107 8.25 -17.71 -18.00
N GLY A 108 7.41 -16.71 -17.73
CA GLY A 108 7.73 -15.30 -17.95
C GLY A 108 8.43 -14.71 -16.73
N VAL A 109 9.36 -13.77 -16.93
CA VAL A 109 10.02 -13.06 -15.83
C VAL A 109 10.01 -11.57 -16.09
N ASP A 110 9.37 -10.83 -15.19
CA ASP A 110 9.33 -9.37 -15.17
C ASP A 110 10.20 -8.82 -14.05
N TYR A 111 10.69 -7.60 -14.26
CA TYR A 111 11.41 -6.83 -13.26
C TYR A 111 10.81 -5.44 -13.07
N GLU A 112 11.00 -4.90 -11.87
CA GLU A 112 10.79 -3.48 -11.57
C GLU A 112 11.90 -3.01 -10.63
N LEU A 113 12.67 -2.03 -11.06
CA LEU A 113 13.66 -1.30 -10.26
C LEU A 113 13.05 0.05 -9.90
N LYS A 114 13.08 0.44 -8.62
CA LYS A 114 12.65 1.77 -8.14
C LYS A 114 13.77 2.43 -7.37
N ARG A 115 13.94 3.73 -7.59
CA ARG A 115 14.83 4.59 -6.81
C ARG A 115 14.02 5.73 -6.24
N ASP A 116 13.83 5.73 -4.92
CA ASP A 116 13.30 6.88 -4.21
C ASP A 116 14.47 7.83 -3.86
N PHE A 117 14.35 9.09 -4.28
CA PHE A 117 15.39 10.10 -4.07
C PHE A 117 15.26 10.83 -2.73
N SER A 118 14.08 10.78 -2.10
CA SER A 118 13.85 11.35 -0.77
C SER A 118 14.47 10.48 0.32
N THR A 119 14.26 9.16 0.25
CA THR A 119 14.78 8.19 1.22
C THR A 119 16.12 7.61 0.80
N ARG A 120 16.49 7.76 -0.49
CA ARG A 120 17.66 7.11 -1.10
C ARG A 120 17.59 5.58 -1.07
N GLN A 121 16.39 5.02 -0.96
CA GLN A 121 16.14 3.60 -1.06
C GLN A 121 16.10 3.16 -2.52
N THR A 122 16.64 1.98 -2.80
CA THR A 122 16.44 1.29 -4.07
C THR A 122 15.71 -0.02 -3.83
N ASP A 123 14.63 -0.24 -4.55
CA ASP A 123 13.82 -1.45 -4.50
C ASP A 123 13.92 -2.20 -5.82
N VAL A 124 13.98 -3.53 -5.75
CA VAL A 124 13.96 -4.43 -6.89
C VAL A 124 12.85 -5.45 -6.65
N LYS A 125 11.89 -5.52 -7.56
CA LYS A 125 10.87 -6.56 -7.60
C LYS A 125 11.12 -7.45 -8.81
N LEU A 126 11.15 -8.76 -8.57
CA LEU A 126 11.11 -9.77 -9.61
C LEU A 126 9.77 -10.48 -9.55
N THR A 127 9.15 -10.71 -10.70
CA THR A 127 7.90 -11.46 -10.81
C THR A 127 8.08 -12.57 -11.84
N ALA A 128 8.03 -13.82 -11.41
CA ALA A 128 7.94 -14.96 -12.30
C ALA A 128 6.46 -15.33 -12.49
N SER A 129 6.04 -15.55 -13.73
CA SER A 129 4.66 -15.91 -14.08
C SER A 129 4.64 -17.26 -14.80
N LEU A 130 3.71 -18.14 -14.43
CA LEU A 130 3.44 -19.42 -15.08
C LEU A 130 1.93 -19.65 -15.08
N GLY A 131 1.31 -19.69 -16.26
CA GLY A 131 -0.15 -19.63 -16.40
C GLY A 131 -0.75 -18.46 -15.61
N ASP A 132 -1.74 -18.75 -14.77
CA ASP A 132 -2.41 -17.76 -13.91
C ASP A 132 -1.70 -17.51 -12.56
N SER A 133 -0.60 -18.22 -12.30
CA SER A 133 0.14 -18.07 -11.04
C SER A 133 1.34 -17.14 -11.21
N LYS A 134 1.59 -16.32 -10.19
CA LYS A 134 2.76 -15.45 -10.13
C LYS A 134 3.49 -15.64 -8.82
N LEU A 135 4.81 -15.74 -8.88
CA LEU A 135 5.70 -15.66 -7.74
C LEU A 135 6.39 -14.30 -7.77
N ASN A 136 6.36 -13.55 -6.68
CA ASN A 136 7.04 -12.28 -6.54
C ASN A 136 8.08 -12.31 -5.42
N ALA A 137 9.18 -11.62 -5.63
CA ALA A 137 10.20 -11.37 -4.62
C ALA A 137 10.57 -9.88 -4.64
N ASN A 138 10.44 -9.23 -3.49
CA ASN A 138 10.77 -7.83 -3.30
C ASN A 138 12.06 -7.72 -2.49
N TYR A 139 13.06 -7.06 -3.05
CA TYR A 139 14.34 -6.76 -2.44
C TYR A 139 14.49 -5.25 -2.28
N ASP A 140 15.10 -4.78 -1.19
CA ASP A 140 15.49 -3.39 -1.06
C ASP A 140 16.87 -3.25 -0.39
N THR A 141 17.49 -2.07 -0.55
CA THR A 141 18.86 -1.80 -0.05
C THR A 141 19.01 -1.86 1.48
N GLU A 142 17.94 -1.66 2.23
CA GLU A 142 17.95 -1.61 3.71
C GLU A 142 17.57 -2.96 4.32
N ASN A 143 16.62 -3.65 3.71
CA ASN A 143 15.99 -4.86 4.21
C ASN A 143 16.41 -6.13 3.49
N GLN A 144 17.20 -6.01 2.43
CA GLN A 144 17.51 -7.12 1.54
C GLN A 144 16.19 -7.72 1.02
N LEU A 145 15.99 -9.03 1.10
CA LEU A 145 14.72 -9.65 0.77
C LEU A 145 13.64 -9.23 1.79
N ARG A 146 12.69 -8.41 1.35
CA ARG A 146 11.60 -7.85 2.17
C ARG A 146 10.39 -8.76 2.20
N GLU A 147 10.00 -9.29 1.04
CA GLU A 147 8.76 -10.06 0.89
C GLU A 147 8.89 -11.07 -0.25
N VAL A 148 8.32 -12.26 -0.05
CA VAL A 148 8.11 -13.25 -1.11
C VAL A 148 6.64 -13.63 -1.11
N GLY A 149 5.97 -13.56 -2.26
CA GLY A 149 4.55 -13.85 -2.33
C GLY A 149 4.17 -14.65 -3.56
N VAL A 150 3.01 -15.28 -3.50
CA VAL A 150 2.36 -15.93 -4.63
C VAL A 150 1.07 -15.17 -4.91
N SER A 151 0.62 -15.14 -6.15
CA SER A 151 -0.76 -14.79 -6.49
C SER A 151 -1.33 -15.89 -7.36
N SER A 152 -2.49 -16.41 -7.00
CA SER A 152 -3.18 -17.44 -7.78
C SER A 152 -4.68 -17.18 -7.78
N LYS A 153 -5.33 -17.68 -8.83
CA LYS A 153 -6.78 -17.67 -8.98
C LYS A 153 -7.33 -19.02 -8.53
N LEU A 154 -8.35 -19.03 -7.67
CA LEU A 154 -9.04 -20.22 -7.19
C LEU A 154 -10.51 -20.14 -7.57
N GLU A 155 -11.01 -21.18 -8.22
CA GLU A 155 -12.44 -21.31 -8.53
C GLU A 155 -13.13 -22.10 -7.41
N LEU A 156 -14.10 -21.47 -6.74
CA LEU A 156 -14.89 -22.02 -5.64
C LEU A 156 -16.37 -22.02 -6.02
N GLY A 157 -16.82 -23.09 -6.67
CA GLY A 157 -18.17 -23.15 -7.25
C GLY A 157 -18.33 -22.11 -8.35
N ASP A 158 -19.34 -21.24 -8.21
CA ASP A 158 -19.61 -20.15 -9.17
C ASP A 158 -18.80 -18.87 -8.88
N GLN A 159 -17.88 -18.90 -7.91
CA GLN A 159 -17.09 -17.75 -7.51
C GLN A 159 -15.61 -17.96 -7.80
N THR A 160 -15.02 -16.97 -8.48
CA THR A 160 -13.58 -16.80 -8.52
C THR A 160 -13.10 -16.04 -7.28
N VAL A 161 -12.07 -16.56 -6.62
CA VAL A 161 -11.33 -15.90 -5.55
C VAL A 161 -9.86 -15.80 -5.93
N ASN A 162 -9.30 -14.60 -5.91
CA ASN A 162 -7.85 -14.40 -6.01
C ASN A 162 -7.26 -14.45 -4.61
N ILE A 163 -6.22 -15.27 -4.44
CA ILE A 163 -5.47 -15.43 -3.21
C ILE A 163 -4.03 -14.98 -3.42
N GLU A 164 -3.56 -14.10 -2.54
CA GLU A 164 -2.20 -13.56 -2.56
C GLU A 164 -1.54 -13.77 -1.19
N PRO A 165 -1.01 -14.98 -0.88
CA PRO A 165 -0.23 -15.17 0.32
C PRO A 165 1.19 -14.64 0.11
N SER A 166 1.76 -14.02 1.13
CA SER A 166 3.15 -13.59 1.13
C SER A 166 3.81 -13.76 2.50
N TRP A 167 5.13 -13.84 2.48
CA TRP A 167 5.98 -13.92 3.65
C TRP A 167 6.76 -12.61 3.80
N LEU A 168 6.48 -11.88 4.87
CA LEU A 168 7.19 -10.66 5.26
C LEU A 168 8.44 -11.06 6.04
N VAL A 169 9.59 -11.06 5.38
CA VAL A 169 10.82 -11.74 5.85
C VAL A 169 11.32 -11.22 7.19
N LYS A 170 11.50 -9.90 7.33
CA LYS A 170 11.98 -9.29 8.58
C LYS A 170 10.95 -9.33 9.70
N ALA A 171 9.67 -9.18 9.36
CA ALA A 171 8.58 -9.23 10.32
C ALA A 171 8.21 -10.67 10.73
N LYS A 172 8.75 -11.68 10.03
CA LYS A 172 8.42 -13.10 10.19
C LYS A 172 6.92 -13.37 10.26
N SER A 173 6.20 -12.67 9.40
CA SER A 173 4.74 -12.69 9.38
C SER A 173 4.26 -13.16 8.02
N ALA A 174 3.24 -14.02 8.01
CA ALA A 174 2.54 -14.41 6.80
C ALA A 174 1.40 -13.44 6.54
N ARG A 175 1.41 -12.76 5.40
CA ARG A 175 0.29 -11.94 4.95
C ARG A 175 -0.59 -12.76 4.03
N VAL A 176 -1.90 -12.66 4.20
CA VAL A 176 -2.86 -13.27 3.27
C VAL A 176 -3.80 -12.19 2.81
N LYS A 177 -3.92 -12.04 1.49
CA LYS A 177 -4.93 -11.20 0.87
C LYS A 177 -5.86 -12.04 0.00
N LEU A 178 -7.15 -11.80 0.16
CA LEU A 178 -8.23 -12.43 -0.58
C LEU A 178 -8.99 -11.35 -1.33
N MET A 179 -9.37 -11.64 -2.56
CA MET A 179 -10.20 -10.76 -3.38
C MET A 179 -11.23 -11.56 -4.15
N SER A 180 -12.47 -11.09 -4.20
CA SER A 180 -13.51 -11.69 -5.02
C SER A 180 -14.36 -10.63 -5.69
N ALA A 181 -14.73 -10.90 -6.93
CA ALA A 181 -15.71 -10.11 -7.67
C ALA A 181 -17.11 -10.64 -7.33
N LEU A 182 -17.99 -9.74 -6.92
CA LEU A 182 -19.39 -9.99 -6.57
C LEU A 182 -20.29 -9.17 -7.50
N ASN A 183 -21.59 -9.46 -7.47
CA ASN A 183 -22.60 -8.67 -8.19
C ASN A 183 -22.25 -8.48 -9.70
N ASN A 184 -21.90 -9.58 -10.37
CA ASN A 184 -21.46 -9.59 -11.78
C ASN A 184 -20.27 -8.66 -12.06
N GLY A 185 -19.35 -8.53 -11.10
CA GLY A 185 -18.16 -7.68 -11.22
C GLY A 185 -18.36 -6.22 -10.85
N LYS A 186 -19.58 -5.80 -10.46
CA LYS A 186 -19.83 -4.43 -9.98
C LYS A 186 -19.22 -4.18 -8.60
N ASP A 187 -19.14 -5.22 -7.78
CA ASP A 187 -18.57 -5.13 -6.44
C ASP A 187 -17.28 -5.96 -6.40
N LYS A 188 -16.23 -5.43 -5.78
CA LYS A 188 -15.00 -6.15 -5.48
C LYS A 188 -14.75 -6.10 -3.99
N LEU A 189 -14.84 -7.25 -3.34
CA LEU A 189 -14.54 -7.40 -1.92
C LEU A 189 -13.10 -7.85 -1.75
N SER A 190 -12.38 -7.26 -0.80
CA SER A 190 -11.06 -7.73 -0.38
C SER A 190 -10.95 -7.83 1.14
N ALA A 191 -10.22 -8.83 1.60
CA ALA A 191 -9.80 -8.95 2.99
C ALA A 191 -8.31 -9.23 3.03
N GLN A 192 -7.60 -8.61 3.98
CA GLN A 192 -6.20 -8.85 4.25
C GLN A 192 -5.99 -9.02 5.74
N PHE A 193 -5.05 -9.88 6.12
CA PHE A 193 -4.54 -9.97 7.48
C PHE A 193 -3.08 -10.44 7.47
N ASP A 194 -2.38 -10.12 8.56
CA ASP A 194 -1.04 -10.62 8.84
C ASP A 194 -1.11 -11.60 10.01
N TYR A 195 -0.40 -12.71 9.88
CA TYR A 195 -0.21 -13.70 10.94
C TYR A 195 1.26 -13.70 11.37
N ASP A 196 1.53 -13.21 12.57
CA ASP A 196 2.86 -13.29 13.19
C ASP A 196 3.09 -14.74 13.62
N VAL A 197 4.06 -15.41 12.98
CA VAL A 197 4.32 -16.83 13.23
C VAL A 197 5.02 -17.05 14.56
N ASP A 198 5.84 -16.09 15.01
CA ASP A 198 6.57 -16.19 16.27
C ASP A 198 5.62 -15.96 17.47
N GLN A 199 4.69 -15.01 17.35
CA GLN A 199 3.71 -14.68 18.40
C GLN A 199 2.40 -15.48 18.31
N GLN A 200 2.14 -16.14 17.18
CA GLN A 200 0.89 -16.84 16.88
C GLN A 200 -0.33 -15.91 16.95
N GLU A 201 -0.17 -14.68 16.47
CA GLU A 201 -1.18 -13.63 16.56
C GLU A 201 -1.60 -13.16 15.17
N VAL A 202 -2.89 -12.83 15.01
CA VAL A 202 -3.42 -12.18 13.81
C VAL A 202 -3.51 -10.68 14.05
N GLY A 203 -2.97 -9.89 13.13
CA GLY A 203 -3.02 -8.44 13.14
C GLY A 203 -3.17 -7.84 11.75
N GLY A 204 -3.16 -6.51 11.66
CA GLY A 204 -3.17 -5.80 10.37
C GLY A 204 -4.39 -6.12 9.49
N ILE A 205 -5.53 -6.41 10.12
CA ILE A 205 -6.76 -6.77 9.42
C ILE A 205 -7.24 -5.55 8.62
N GLU A 206 -7.54 -5.74 7.35
CA GLU A 206 -8.17 -4.74 6.49
C GLU A 206 -9.28 -5.40 5.67
N VAL A 207 -10.46 -4.77 5.62
CA VAL A 207 -11.57 -5.19 4.75
C VAL A 207 -11.94 -4.03 3.85
N SER A 208 -12.02 -4.30 2.55
CA SER A 208 -12.28 -3.26 1.56
C SER A 208 -13.35 -3.67 0.55
N LEU A 209 -14.15 -2.70 0.10
CA LEU A 209 -15.16 -2.83 -0.93
C LEU A 209 -14.96 -1.75 -1.98
N ASP A 210 -14.78 -2.16 -3.23
CA ASP A 210 -14.96 -1.27 -4.39
C ASP A 210 -16.34 -1.56 -5.00
N ARG A 211 -17.11 -0.52 -5.29
CA ARG A 211 -18.42 -0.60 -5.93
C ARG A 211 -18.51 0.34 -7.11
N GLN A 212 -18.77 -0.20 -8.29
CA GLN A 212 -19.19 0.57 -9.45
C GLN A 212 -20.64 1.04 -9.23
N LEU A 213 -20.83 2.34 -9.05
CA LEU A 213 -22.16 2.94 -8.87
C LEU A 213 -22.86 3.09 -10.23
N GLU A 214 -22.17 3.78 -11.13
CA GLU A 214 -22.55 4.00 -12.53
C GLU A 214 -21.27 4.24 -13.34
N GLU A 215 -21.35 4.31 -14.67
CA GLU A 215 -20.17 4.52 -15.51
C GLU A 215 -19.38 5.77 -15.07
N GLY A 216 -18.07 5.61 -14.87
CA GLY A 216 -17.19 6.69 -14.41
C GLY A 216 -17.30 7.06 -12.93
N LYS A 217 -18.12 6.36 -12.13
CA LYS A 217 -18.23 6.59 -10.68
C LYS A 217 -18.02 5.33 -9.85
N VAL A 218 -17.05 5.39 -8.94
CA VAL A 218 -16.65 4.25 -8.10
C VAL A 218 -16.59 4.69 -6.64
N LEU A 219 -17.27 3.94 -5.77
CA LEU A 219 -17.14 4.06 -4.33
C LEU A 219 -16.13 3.04 -3.82
N HIS A 220 -15.16 3.51 -3.06
CA HIS A 220 -14.21 2.69 -2.32
C HIS A 220 -14.49 2.84 -0.83
N ALA A 221 -14.52 1.73 -0.11
CA ALA A 221 -14.56 1.70 1.35
C ALA A 221 -13.44 0.79 1.87
N SER A 222 -12.68 1.22 2.86
CA SER A 222 -11.69 0.39 3.58
C SER A 222 -11.89 0.56 5.08
N TYR A 223 -11.88 -0.55 5.80
CA TYR A 223 -12.01 -0.58 7.25
C TYR A 223 -10.84 -1.35 7.87
N LYS A 224 -10.19 -0.71 8.84
CA LYS A 224 -9.08 -1.26 9.63
C LYS A 224 -9.50 -1.36 11.10
N PRO A 225 -9.97 -2.53 11.55
CA PRO A 225 -10.53 -2.69 12.89
C PRO A 225 -9.55 -2.37 14.02
N ASP A 226 -8.27 -2.68 13.83
CA ASP A 226 -7.18 -2.42 14.78
C ASP A 226 -6.90 -0.91 14.98
N LYS A 227 -7.33 -0.09 14.02
CA LYS A 227 -7.17 1.36 14.05
C LYS A 227 -8.48 2.10 14.30
N SER A 228 -9.60 1.36 14.35
CA SER A 228 -10.95 1.92 14.35
C SER A 228 -11.10 3.01 13.29
N ASP A 229 -10.63 2.71 12.08
CA ASP A 229 -10.48 3.69 11.00
C ASP A 229 -11.26 3.23 9.76
N LEU A 230 -12.22 4.06 9.33
CA LEU A 230 -13.02 3.86 8.12
C LEU A 230 -12.65 4.93 7.09
N GLU A 231 -12.10 4.50 5.96
CA GLU A 231 -11.89 5.36 4.81
C GLU A 231 -12.98 5.11 3.77
N LEU A 232 -13.61 6.19 3.30
CA LEU A 232 -14.54 6.19 2.18
C LEU A 232 -13.99 7.12 1.09
N SER A 233 -13.99 6.67 -0.16
CA SER A 233 -13.54 7.48 -1.29
C SER A 233 -14.50 7.35 -2.46
N LEU A 234 -15.00 8.47 -2.97
CA LEU A 234 -15.81 8.53 -4.18
C LEU A 234 -14.97 9.09 -5.33
N GLU A 235 -14.74 8.27 -6.35
CA GLU A 235 -14.14 8.68 -7.61
C GLU A 235 -15.24 9.03 -8.63
N ASP A 236 -15.07 10.15 -9.34
CA ASP A 236 -15.95 10.61 -10.41
C ASP A 236 -15.14 11.18 -11.58
N SER A 237 -15.14 10.49 -12.71
CA SER A 237 -14.54 10.93 -13.97
C SER A 237 -15.53 11.56 -14.95
N THR A 238 -16.80 11.67 -14.55
CA THR A 238 -17.87 12.27 -15.34
C THR A 238 -18.11 13.74 -14.99
N PHE A 239 -17.66 14.16 -13.81
CA PHE A 239 -17.86 15.52 -13.30
C PHE A 239 -17.16 16.60 -14.16
N GLU A 240 -15.97 16.31 -14.67
CA GLU A 240 -15.19 17.23 -15.50
C GLU A 240 -14.49 16.48 -16.65
N SER A 241 -14.70 16.93 -17.89
CA SER A 241 -14.07 16.30 -19.06
C SER A 241 -12.55 16.31 -18.96
N GLY A 242 -11.93 15.14 -19.09
CA GLY A 242 -10.48 14.98 -19.05
C GLY A 242 -9.86 14.97 -17.66
N ALA A 243 -10.69 15.02 -16.60
CA ALA A 243 -10.24 14.95 -15.22
C ALA A 243 -11.06 13.95 -14.40
N THR A 244 -10.42 13.40 -13.39
CA THR A 244 -11.05 12.57 -12.36
C THR A 244 -10.96 13.29 -11.03
N TRP A 245 -12.11 13.44 -10.39
CA TRP A 245 -12.22 13.96 -9.03
C TRP A 245 -12.35 12.81 -8.04
N THR A 246 -11.69 12.94 -6.90
CA THR A 246 -11.77 11.97 -5.81
C THR A 246 -12.02 12.72 -4.51
N ALA A 247 -13.15 12.45 -3.87
CA ALA A 247 -13.45 12.94 -2.53
C ALA A 247 -13.21 11.80 -1.53
N THR A 248 -12.38 12.04 -0.51
CA THR A 248 -12.03 11.03 0.49
C THR A 248 -12.43 11.51 1.88
N ALA A 249 -13.11 10.67 2.63
CA ALA A 249 -13.45 10.86 4.04
C ALA A 249 -12.75 9.78 4.88
N ASN A 250 -11.87 10.20 5.78
CA ASN A 250 -11.27 9.35 6.80
C ASN A 250 -12.04 9.58 8.10
N VAL A 251 -12.71 8.55 8.59
CA VAL A 251 -13.62 8.61 9.74
C VAL A 251 -13.02 7.78 10.88
N PRO A 252 -12.41 8.43 11.89
CA PRO A 252 -12.04 7.73 13.10
C PRO A 252 -13.32 7.33 13.83
N LEU A 253 -13.50 6.02 14.05
CA LEU A 253 -14.66 5.44 14.73
C LEU A 253 -14.52 5.49 16.26
N GLU A 254 -13.33 5.81 16.76
CA GLU A 254 -13.05 6.09 18.17
C GLU A 254 -12.80 7.60 18.35
N GLY A 255 -13.55 8.24 19.25
CA GLY A 255 -13.38 9.66 19.60
C GLY A 255 -14.46 10.18 20.56
N ASP A 256 -14.08 11.14 21.41
CA ASP A 256 -14.95 11.71 22.44
C ASP A 256 -15.91 12.81 21.93
N ALA A 257 -17.14 12.75 22.46
CA ALA A 257 -18.20 13.78 22.62
C ALA A 257 -18.71 14.60 21.41
N GLY A 258 -17.94 14.80 20.35
CA GLY A 258 -18.42 15.31 19.04
C GLY A 258 -18.78 14.12 18.15
N GLY A 259 -19.87 14.17 17.39
CA GLY A 259 -20.32 13.02 16.62
C GLY A 259 -19.22 12.48 15.69
N ILE A 260 -19.24 11.18 15.36
CA ILE A 260 -18.26 10.50 14.49
C ILE A 260 -17.98 11.28 13.18
N LEU A 261 -18.98 12.00 12.66
CA LEU A 261 -18.87 12.83 11.45
C LEU A 261 -18.11 14.15 11.66
N ASP A 262 -18.02 14.65 12.89
CA ASP A 262 -17.32 15.90 13.20
C ASP A 262 -15.80 15.74 13.18
N ASN A 263 -15.34 14.54 13.55
CA ASN A 263 -13.93 14.16 13.54
C ASN A 263 -13.46 13.64 12.18
N ALA A 264 -14.37 13.48 11.21
CA ALA A 264 -14.00 13.03 9.88
C ALA A 264 -13.06 14.03 9.20
N ARG A 265 -11.97 13.54 8.62
CA ARG A 265 -11.13 14.34 7.72
C ARG A 265 -11.62 14.16 6.30
N VAL A 266 -11.94 15.27 5.63
CA VAL A 266 -12.41 15.25 4.25
C VAL A 266 -11.38 15.92 3.36
N THR A 267 -10.95 15.25 2.30
CA THR A 267 -10.04 15.80 1.30
C THR A 267 -10.64 15.65 -0.10
N LEU A 268 -10.19 16.53 -1.00
CA LEU A 268 -10.55 16.50 -2.40
C LEU A 268 -9.29 16.50 -3.26
N LYS A 269 -9.30 15.66 -4.28
CA LYS A 269 -8.21 15.50 -5.25
C LYS A 269 -8.79 15.66 -6.65
N ARG A 270 -8.11 16.43 -7.49
CA ARG A 270 -8.37 16.50 -8.93
C ARG A 270 -7.17 15.94 -9.66
N SER A 271 -7.40 15.07 -10.63
CA SER A 271 -6.33 14.49 -11.44
C SER A 271 -6.65 14.47 -12.91
N TRP A 272 -5.63 14.55 -13.76
CA TRP A 272 -5.79 14.57 -15.21
C TRP A 272 -4.57 13.96 -15.89
N ALA A 273 -4.78 13.35 -17.04
CA ALA A 273 -3.71 12.84 -17.88
C ALA A 273 -3.23 13.91 -18.87
N TRP A 274 -2.01 13.77 -19.38
CA TRP A 274 -1.54 14.49 -20.57
C TRP A 274 -0.88 13.52 -21.56
N GLN A 275 -0.66 13.99 -22.79
CA GLN A 275 0.11 13.28 -23.80
C GLN A 275 1.57 13.75 -23.77
#